data_AF-A0A238ZGQ2-F1
#
_entry.id   AF-A0A238ZGQ2-F1
#
_cell.length_a   1.000
_cell.length_b   1.000
_cell.length_c   1.000
_cell.angle_alpha   90.00
_cell.angle_beta   90.00
_cell.angle_gamma   90.00
#
_symmetry.space_group_name_H-M   'P 1'
#
loop_
_entity.id
_entity.type
_entity.pdbx_description
1 polymer ?
#
loop_
_entity_poly.entity_id
_entity_poly.type
_entity_poly.pdbx_seq_one_letter_code
_entity_poly.pdbx_strand_id
1 'polypeptide(L)'
;MEAQENGFGQELRRRRQEAGRSLSELAERVPCSRSFLSRVENGRRRPTYELAERCDDFLEAGGELLSLAPRPRPAREPRGGKERDGIRGPARTASKLVDRAAAVPPDAPSPASGHGEEFDRLVRRGDLRHAAGRMREADRCYREAHRLAEGRPRAQALAVVRICRRWSDPGQVDRELLHLIGDSLAALRDDPGPEAGALRLQLNAHRAKKLSMAVSADTAVARAGPDSGAALARHTLHGLERADSAGVAGLGEEVRCEVLTECRWGLYDFAPAAASLALSERLRDAAVRHGSAHFRGESLMALAVDQLRMGRVYPALSTAQEHRRHAAASRSELARWQQRTLDTTLDLWHGRFAAAADWILRESAEYAERLAADLDVPAGNFRQTRMGQAYWLLREQGRMRELFAGGLADDVQEHGYFPVWRAGLVLALCETGAREQAADLLQAFADDTDGFRALPPHGWAVPTLALLAEACAAIGDRAELRPLVARLRERLAPHNGTGIALAGWPTVLVAPTAQACGVLALAAGEPDTALAHFRQAATPARTSAPQLARLRLWQARALGASGRPGAAAEAPRLLRPAHAVAQEYGMARLAAECAALLAGTGGAGGEE
;
A
#
# COMPACT_ATOMS: atom_id res chain seq x y z
N MET A 1 -0.77 -19.88 33.82
CA MET A 1 0.34 -19.35 34.65
C MET A 1 0.95 -18.19 33.87
N GLU A 2 0.29 -17.03 33.85
CA GLU A 2 0.47 -15.95 32.83
C GLU A 2 0.91 -14.58 33.40
N ALA A 3 1.27 -14.49 34.68
CA ALA A 3 1.43 -13.20 35.36
C ALA A 3 2.81 -12.53 35.22
N GLN A 4 3.74 -13.02 34.37
CA GLN A 4 5.15 -12.59 34.40
C GLN A 4 5.68 -11.90 33.13
N GLU A 5 4.87 -11.72 32.08
CA GLU A 5 5.34 -11.14 30.79
C GLU A 5 5.19 -9.61 30.63
N ASN A 6 4.64 -8.86 31.58
CA ASN A 6 4.45 -7.39 31.45
C ASN A 6 5.40 -6.54 32.32
N GLY A 7 6.68 -6.90 32.42
CA GLY A 7 7.65 -6.13 33.21
C GLY A 7 7.80 -4.68 32.75
N PHE A 8 7.88 -4.46 31.44
CA PHE A 8 8.00 -3.11 30.86
C PHE A 8 6.77 -2.24 31.12
N GLY A 9 5.55 -2.73 30.87
CA GLY A 9 4.34 -1.93 31.00
C GLY A 9 4.05 -1.52 32.45
N GLN A 10 4.35 -2.40 33.41
CA GLN A 10 4.24 -2.10 34.83
C GLN A 10 5.25 -1.03 35.26
N GLU A 11 6.50 -1.15 34.81
CA GLU A 11 7.56 -0.20 35.15
C GLU A 11 7.34 1.17 34.52
N LEU A 12 6.86 1.21 33.27
CA LEU A 12 6.48 2.45 32.59
C LEU A 12 5.37 3.17 33.34
N ARG A 13 4.34 2.43 33.77
CA ARG A 13 3.23 2.98 34.54
C ARG A 13 3.70 3.54 35.88
N ARG A 14 4.57 2.80 36.59
CA ARG A 14 5.13 3.20 37.88
C ARG A 14 5.89 4.53 37.75
N ARG A 15 6.87 4.60 36.84
CA ARG A 15 7.70 5.81 36.63
C ARG A 15 6.91 7.01 36.14
N ARG A 16 5.95 6.78 35.24
CA ARG A 16 5.08 7.86 34.77
C ARG A 16 4.26 8.45 35.92
N GLN A 17 3.73 7.61 36.81
CA GLN A 17 2.98 8.06 37.99
C GLN A 17 3.87 8.80 38.99
N GLU A 18 5.09 8.32 39.22
CA GLU A 18 6.09 8.97 40.08
C GLU A 18 6.54 10.33 39.55
N ALA A 19 6.67 10.47 38.23
CA ALA A 19 6.96 11.73 37.56
C ALA A 19 5.75 12.69 37.48
N GLY A 20 4.60 12.31 38.04
CA GLY A 20 3.36 13.11 38.02
C GLY A 20 2.78 13.32 36.62
N ARG A 21 3.15 12.48 35.65
CA ARG A 21 2.76 12.65 34.24
C ARG A 21 1.49 11.88 33.91
N SER A 22 0.62 12.50 33.14
CA SER A 22 -0.51 11.82 32.52
C SER A 22 -0.05 10.95 31.35
N LEU A 23 -0.85 9.94 31.01
CA LEU A 23 -0.64 9.13 29.80
C LEU A 23 -0.66 10.00 28.52
N SER A 24 -1.43 11.09 28.51
CA SER A 24 -1.48 12.02 27.38
C SER A 24 -0.17 12.80 27.23
N GLU A 25 0.42 13.28 28.32
CA GLU A 25 1.70 14.01 28.29
C GLU A 25 2.86 13.10 27.85
N LEU A 26 2.89 11.86 28.34
CA LEU A 26 3.88 10.87 27.88
C LEU A 26 3.71 10.56 26.39
N ALA A 27 2.47 10.41 25.90
CA ALA A 27 2.13 10.18 24.49
C ALA A 27 2.55 11.34 23.56
N GLU A 28 2.44 12.58 24.04
CA GLU A 28 2.86 13.74 23.26
C GLU A 28 4.37 13.83 23.12
N ARG A 29 5.10 13.43 24.16
CA ARG A 29 6.56 13.54 24.21
C ARG A 29 7.28 12.36 23.59
N VAL A 30 6.76 11.16 23.79
CA VAL A 30 7.19 9.95 23.11
C VAL A 30 6.19 9.75 21.97
N PRO A 31 6.50 10.07 20.69
CA PRO A 31 5.54 10.24 19.59
C PRO A 31 4.68 9.00 19.26
N CYS A 32 3.78 8.65 20.16
CA CYS A 32 2.95 7.46 20.15
C CYS A 32 1.61 7.79 20.80
N SER A 33 0.58 6.97 20.61
CA SER A 33 -0.75 7.37 21.07
C SER A 33 -1.02 7.03 22.53
N ARG A 34 -1.91 7.79 23.19
CA ARG A 34 -2.39 7.48 24.54
C ARG A 34 -2.99 6.07 24.61
N SER A 35 -3.76 5.69 23.60
CA SER A 35 -4.39 4.37 23.49
C SER A 35 -3.35 3.27 23.28
N PHE A 36 -2.27 3.57 22.56
CA PHE A 36 -1.13 2.68 22.40
C PHE A 36 -0.34 2.52 23.71
N LEU A 37 0.03 3.62 24.38
CA LEU A 37 0.68 3.58 25.69
C LEU A 37 -0.18 2.89 26.75
N SER A 38 -1.49 3.10 26.75
CA SER A 38 -2.42 2.38 27.62
C SER A 38 -2.38 0.88 27.36
N ARG A 39 -2.36 0.44 26.09
CA ARG A 39 -2.21 -0.98 25.76
C ARG A 39 -0.84 -1.52 26.16
N VAL A 40 0.21 -0.72 26.08
CA VAL A 40 1.58 -1.08 26.53
C VAL A 40 1.62 -1.21 28.05
N GLU A 41 1.12 -0.23 28.82
CA GLU A 41 1.07 -0.29 30.28
C GLU A 41 0.27 -1.50 30.78
N ASN A 42 -0.81 -1.86 30.09
CA ASN A 42 -1.66 -2.99 30.44
C ASN A 42 -1.20 -4.33 29.83
N GLY A 43 -0.03 -4.38 29.19
CA GLY A 43 0.56 -5.63 28.66
C GLY A 43 -0.18 -6.20 27.45
N ARG A 44 -1.13 -5.47 26.89
CA ARG A 44 -1.87 -5.83 25.66
C ARG A 44 -1.07 -5.54 24.39
N ARG A 45 0.09 -4.89 24.54
CA ARG A 45 0.97 -4.52 23.44
C ARG A 45 2.43 -4.51 23.92
N ARG A 46 3.33 -5.14 23.17
CA ARG A 46 4.76 -5.08 23.45
C ARG A 46 5.35 -3.72 23.03
N PRO A 47 6.27 -3.15 23.81
CA PRO A 47 6.99 -1.93 23.44
C PRO A 47 8.01 -2.23 22.33
N THR A 48 8.24 -1.26 21.45
CA THR A 48 9.42 -1.31 20.57
C THR A 48 10.66 -0.82 21.34
N TYR A 49 11.86 -1.18 20.89
CA TYR A 49 13.10 -0.70 21.50
C TYR A 49 13.19 0.84 21.46
N GLU A 50 12.78 1.46 20.34
CA GLU A 50 12.76 2.91 20.16
C GLU A 50 11.73 3.61 21.09
N LEU A 51 10.58 2.96 21.36
CA LEU A 51 9.62 3.46 22.34
C LEU A 51 10.22 3.41 23.75
N ALA A 52 10.87 2.30 24.09
CA ALA A 52 11.50 2.10 25.38
C ALA A 52 12.61 3.11 25.63
N GLU A 53 13.46 3.36 24.64
CA GLU A 53 14.56 4.34 24.70
C GLU A 53 14.01 5.76 24.96
N ARG A 54 12.99 6.18 24.20
CA ARG A 54 12.37 7.51 24.40
C ARG A 54 11.64 7.66 25.73
N CYS A 55 10.99 6.60 26.20
CA CYS A 55 10.37 6.59 27.52
C CYS A 55 11.44 6.64 28.63
N ASP A 56 12.56 5.97 28.43
CA ASP A 56 13.70 5.95 29.35
C ASP A 56 14.33 7.34 29.46
N ASP A 57 14.63 7.97 28.33
CA ASP A 57 15.16 9.33 28.26
C ASP A 57 14.21 10.36 28.90
N PHE A 58 12.92 10.26 28.60
CA PHE A 58 11.94 11.25 29.07
C PHE A 58 11.59 11.10 30.54
N LEU A 59 11.55 9.87 31.06
CA LEU A 59 11.30 9.61 32.47
C LEU A 59 12.61 9.54 33.28
N GLU A 60 13.74 9.92 32.68
CA GLU A 60 15.09 9.93 33.26
C GLU A 60 15.41 8.58 33.95
N ALA A 61 15.08 7.48 33.28
CA ALA A 61 15.06 6.15 33.87
C ALA A 61 16.43 5.44 33.89
N GLY A 62 17.49 6.06 33.40
CA GLY A 62 18.87 5.60 33.53
C GLY A 62 19.17 4.27 32.82
N GLY A 63 18.38 3.90 31.81
CA GLY A 63 18.49 2.67 31.04
C GLY A 63 17.65 1.50 31.59
N GLU A 64 16.96 1.67 32.72
CA GLU A 64 16.18 0.61 33.36
C GLU A 64 14.92 0.25 32.56
N LEU A 65 14.21 1.24 32.00
CA LEU A 65 13.07 0.99 31.10
C LEU A 65 13.53 0.34 29.79
N LEU A 66 14.65 0.81 29.25
CA LEU A 66 15.25 0.26 28.04
C LEU A 66 15.68 -1.20 28.21
N SER A 67 16.18 -1.57 29.41
CA SER A 67 16.61 -2.93 29.73
C SER A 67 15.47 -3.97 29.68
N LEU A 68 14.23 -3.52 29.88
CA LEU A 68 13.02 -4.35 29.89
C LEU A 68 12.41 -4.54 28.49
N ALA A 69 12.97 -3.89 27.47
CA ALA A 69 12.46 -3.94 26.10
C ALA A 69 13.15 -5.01 25.24
N PRO A 70 12.48 -5.55 24.21
CA PRO A 70 13.10 -6.48 23.26
C PRO A 70 14.29 -5.83 22.54
N ARG A 71 15.49 -6.39 22.67
CA ARG A 71 16.69 -5.88 21.99
C ARG A 71 16.63 -6.17 20.48
N PRO A 72 17.04 -5.22 19.61
CA PRO A 72 17.24 -5.49 18.19
C PRO A 72 18.32 -6.57 18.02
N ARG A 73 18.07 -7.58 17.19
CA ARG A 73 19.11 -8.57 16.84
C ARG A 73 20.15 -7.92 15.92
N PRO A 74 21.46 -8.06 16.19
CA PRO A 74 22.48 -7.57 15.27
C PRO A 74 22.43 -8.35 13.96
N ALA A 75 22.55 -7.63 12.84
CA ALA A 75 22.67 -8.21 11.51
C ALA A 75 23.91 -9.11 11.44
N ARG A 76 23.75 -10.35 10.96
CA ARG A 76 24.88 -11.26 10.75
C ARG A 76 25.72 -10.76 9.58
N GLU A 77 27.00 -10.52 9.81
CA GLU A 77 27.96 -10.22 8.74
C GLU A 77 28.05 -11.36 7.71
N PRO A 78 28.01 -11.06 6.40
CA PRO A 78 28.18 -12.06 5.37
C PRO A 78 29.65 -12.50 5.27
N ARG A 79 29.90 -13.78 5.53
CA ARG A 79 31.19 -14.43 5.25
C ARG A 79 31.41 -14.46 3.74
N GLY A 80 32.55 -13.91 3.30
CA GLY A 80 32.92 -13.72 1.90
C GLY A 80 32.87 -14.99 1.04
N GLY A 81 32.29 -14.84 -0.16
CA GLY A 81 32.27 -15.83 -1.23
C GLY A 81 32.72 -15.18 -2.53
N LYS A 82 33.74 -15.79 -3.15
CA LYS A 82 34.54 -15.32 -4.30
C LYS A 82 33.73 -15.02 -5.56
N GLU A 83 34.19 -13.99 -6.28
CA GLU A 83 33.91 -13.68 -7.68
C GLU A 83 33.96 -14.94 -8.57
N ARG A 84 32.97 -15.07 -9.47
CA ARG A 84 33.15 -15.76 -10.75
C ARG A 84 32.41 -15.06 -11.88
N ASP A 85 33.20 -14.74 -12.88
CA ASP A 85 32.87 -14.25 -14.20
C ASP A 85 31.87 -15.11 -14.98
N GLY A 86 31.07 -14.39 -15.79
CA GLY A 86 30.77 -14.77 -17.17
C GLY A 86 29.64 -15.76 -17.41
N ILE A 87 28.59 -15.32 -18.12
CA ILE A 87 28.15 -15.91 -19.40
C ILE A 87 27.25 -14.91 -20.13
N ARG A 88 27.50 -14.76 -21.43
CA ARG A 88 26.94 -13.77 -22.34
C ARG A 88 26.09 -14.47 -23.41
N GLY A 89 24.88 -13.94 -23.66
CA GLY A 89 24.16 -13.99 -24.95
C GLY A 89 23.03 -15.03 -25.11
N PRO A 90 22.18 -14.94 -26.16
CA PRO A 90 22.08 -13.90 -27.19
C PRO A 90 20.66 -13.29 -27.37
N ALA A 91 20.62 -12.13 -28.05
CA ALA A 91 19.41 -11.46 -28.55
C ALA A 91 19.11 -11.83 -30.01
N ARG A 92 17.83 -11.79 -30.42
CA ARG A 92 17.25 -11.51 -31.77
C ARG A 92 15.79 -12.05 -31.86
N THR A 93 14.77 -11.48 -32.53
CA THR A 93 14.52 -10.24 -33.29
C THR A 93 13.02 -10.12 -33.62
N ALA A 94 12.59 -8.92 -34.07
CA ALA A 94 11.33 -8.49 -34.72
C ALA A 94 10.33 -7.79 -33.79
N SER A 95 9.79 -6.59 -34.08
CA SER A 95 9.73 -5.86 -35.33
C SER A 95 9.67 -4.33 -35.11
N LYS A 96 10.13 -3.63 -36.13
CA LYS A 96 10.18 -2.18 -36.37
C LYS A 96 8.81 -1.53 -36.25
N LEU A 97 8.71 -0.47 -35.43
CA LEU A 97 7.80 0.67 -35.59
C LEU A 97 7.98 1.73 -34.47
N VAL A 98 9.20 2.10 -34.04
CA VAL A 98 9.40 3.30 -33.20
C VAL A 98 10.80 3.91 -33.40
N ASP A 99 11.14 4.32 -34.62
CA ASP A 99 12.24 5.25 -34.85
C ASP A 99 11.65 6.66 -35.00
N ARG A 100 11.33 7.28 -33.86
CA ARG A 100 11.19 8.75 -33.69
C ARG A 100 10.99 9.23 -32.25
N ALA A 101 11.42 8.46 -31.25
CA ALA A 101 11.63 9.01 -29.90
C ALA A 101 13.13 9.29 -29.73
N ALA A 102 13.55 10.43 -30.28
CA ALA A 102 14.88 10.97 -30.03
C ALA A 102 15.15 11.03 -28.51
N ALA A 103 16.42 10.84 -28.15
CA ALA A 103 16.96 11.03 -26.81
C ALA A 103 16.34 12.26 -26.15
N VAL A 104 15.59 12.06 -25.07
CA VAL A 104 15.11 13.14 -24.22
C VAL A 104 16.36 13.69 -23.50
N PRO A 105 16.72 14.97 -23.65
CA PRO A 105 17.82 15.56 -22.91
C PRO A 105 17.56 15.46 -21.40
N PRO A 106 18.60 15.42 -20.56
CA PRO A 106 18.42 15.49 -19.11
C PRO A 106 17.70 16.81 -18.77
N ASP A 107 16.50 16.68 -18.18
CA ASP A 107 15.61 17.70 -17.61
C ASP A 107 15.67 19.11 -18.25
N ALA A 108 14.61 19.49 -18.97
CA ALA A 108 14.39 20.91 -19.27
C ALA A 108 14.35 21.69 -17.95
N PRO A 109 15.18 22.74 -17.76
CA PRO A 109 15.19 23.49 -16.52
C PRO A 109 13.82 24.11 -16.27
N SER A 110 13.31 24.01 -15.03
CA SER A 110 12.15 24.82 -14.63
C SER A 110 12.46 26.30 -14.93
N PRO A 111 11.52 27.04 -15.55
CA PRO A 111 11.72 28.46 -15.81
C PRO A 111 12.04 29.19 -14.50
N ALA A 112 12.85 30.25 -14.58
CA ALA A 112 13.18 31.07 -13.42
C ALA A 112 11.89 31.52 -12.73
N SER A 113 11.77 31.29 -11.42
CA SER A 113 10.54 31.59 -10.68
C SER A 113 10.34 33.09 -10.47
N GLY A 114 11.38 33.90 -10.75
CA GLY A 114 11.36 35.35 -10.57
C GLY A 114 11.59 35.78 -9.12
N HIS A 115 11.82 34.84 -8.20
CA HIS A 115 12.01 35.10 -6.76
C HIS A 115 13.47 35.37 -6.35
N GLY A 116 14.33 35.67 -7.32
CA GLY A 116 15.75 35.99 -7.13
C GLY A 116 16.69 34.84 -7.49
N GLU A 117 17.87 35.18 -8.01
CA GLU A 117 18.81 34.23 -8.61
C GLU A 117 19.26 33.11 -7.67
N GLU A 118 19.50 33.45 -6.40
CA GLU A 118 19.97 32.49 -5.39
C GLU A 118 18.86 31.51 -4.98
N PHE A 119 17.64 32.01 -4.78
CA PHE A 119 16.47 31.17 -4.52
C PHE A 119 16.23 30.20 -5.68
N ASP A 120 16.24 30.72 -6.91
CA ASP A 120 16.07 29.93 -8.13
C ASP A 120 17.17 28.86 -8.29
N ARG A 121 18.41 29.19 -7.90
CA ARG A 121 19.53 28.24 -7.89
C ARG A 121 19.31 27.11 -6.88
N LEU A 122 18.83 27.42 -5.67
CA LEU A 122 18.52 26.43 -4.64
C LEU A 122 17.39 25.50 -5.08
N VAL A 123 16.29 26.05 -5.62
CA VAL A 123 15.17 25.23 -6.12
C VAL A 123 15.61 24.32 -7.26
N ARG A 124 16.31 24.85 -8.28
CA ARG A 124 16.83 24.03 -9.39
C ARG A 124 17.78 22.94 -8.92
N ARG A 125 18.68 23.25 -7.98
CA ARG A 125 19.57 22.25 -7.39
C ARG A 125 18.77 21.17 -6.66
N GLY A 126 17.75 21.56 -5.90
CA GLY A 126 16.84 20.64 -5.24
C GLY A 126 16.13 19.72 -6.24
N ASP A 127 15.56 20.27 -7.31
CA ASP A 127 14.85 19.53 -8.36
C ASP A 127 15.76 18.50 -9.04
N LEU A 128 17.01 18.86 -9.34
CA LEU A 128 18.01 17.92 -9.87
C LEU A 128 18.37 16.79 -8.89
N ARG A 129 18.42 17.09 -7.58
CA ARG A 129 18.66 16.04 -6.55
C ARG A 129 17.44 15.14 -6.40
N HIS A 130 16.23 15.70 -6.42
CA HIS A 130 14.98 14.95 -6.37
C HIS A 130 14.83 14.01 -7.58
N ALA A 131 15.09 14.50 -8.80
CA ALA A 131 15.08 13.71 -10.03
C ALA A 131 16.11 12.56 -10.00
N ALA A 132 17.25 12.77 -9.32
CA ALA A 132 18.25 11.73 -9.09
C ALA A 132 17.91 10.75 -7.96
N GLY A 133 16.76 10.91 -7.28
CA GLY A 133 16.37 10.09 -6.13
C GLY A 133 17.01 10.47 -4.79
N ARG A 134 17.80 11.55 -4.74
CA ARG A 134 18.49 12.05 -3.54
C ARG A 134 17.59 12.99 -2.75
N MET A 135 16.51 12.45 -2.19
CA MET A 135 15.41 13.23 -1.62
C MET A 135 15.85 14.10 -0.44
N ARG A 136 16.80 13.65 0.38
CA ARG A 136 17.30 14.45 1.51
C ARG A 136 18.11 15.65 1.08
N GLU A 137 18.97 15.44 0.08
CA GLU A 137 19.73 16.54 -0.49
C GLU A 137 18.79 17.57 -1.14
N ALA A 138 17.72 17.09 -1.76
CA ALA A 138 16.67 17.93 -2.29
C ALA A 138 15.96 18.72 -1.18
N ASP A 139 15.51 18.04 -0.11
CA ASP A 139 14.84 18.65 1.05
C ASP A 139 15.70 19.72 1.71
N ARG A 140 17.02 19.49 1.87
CA ARG A 140 17.96 20.51 2.36
C ARG A 140 17.96 21.76 1.48
N CYS A 141 18.02 21.60 0.16
CA CYS A 141 17.99 22.73 -0.77
C CYS A 141 16.67 23.51 -0.67
N TYR A 142 15.53 22.81 -0.60
CA TYR A 142 14.22 23.45 -0.52
C TYR A 142 13.99 24.16 0.82
N ARG A 143 14.46 23.59 1.94
CA ARG A 143 14.39 24.24 3.26
C ARG A 143 15.30 25.46 3.35
N GLU A 144 16.43 25.44 2.67
CA GLU A 144 17.29 26.61 2.53
C GLU A 144 16.61 27.70 1.69
N ALA A 145 15.99 27.33 0.56
CA ALA A 145 15.20 28.25 -0.25
C ALA A 145 14.02 28.85 0.54
N HIS A 146 13.34 28.05 1.36
CA HIS A 146 12.27 28.49 2.25
C HIS A 146 12.74 29.53 3.27
N ARG A 147 13.91 29.30 3.90
CA ARG A 147 14.53 30.26 4.83
C ARG A 147 14.95 31.55 4.13
N LEU A 148 15.59 31.45 2.97
CA LEU A 148 15.98 32.61 2.16
C LEU A 148 14.76 33.44 1.74
N ALA A 149 13.61 32.81 1.55
CA ALA A 149 12.36 33.44 1.16
C ALA A 149 11.58 34.10 2.32
N GLU A 150 12.10 34.16 3.54
CA GLU A 150 11.41 34.76 4.68
C GLU A 150 10.87 36.17 4.37
N GLY A 151 9.60 36.41 4.72
CA GLY A 151 8.88 37.64 4.39
C GLY A 151 8.36 37.73 2.95
N ARG A 152 8.56 36.70 2.11
CA ARG A 152 8.09 36.63 0.72
C ARG A 152 7.14 35.44 0.53
N PRO A 153 5.83 35.59 0.81
CA PRO A 153 4.87 34.48 0.90
C PRO A 153 4.83 33.55 -0.31
N ARG A 154 4.88 34.08 -1.54
CA ARG A 154 4.85 33.27 -2.77
C ARG A 154 6.09 32.39 -2.91
N ALA A 155 7.28 32.94 -2.64
CA ALA A 155 8.53 32.20 -2.69
C ALA A 155 8.62 31.14 -1.59
N GLN A 156 8.16 31.45 -0.37
CA GLN A 156 8.08 30.44 0.71
C GLN A 156 7.13 29.31 0.34
N ALA A 157 5.94 29.63 -0.15
CA ALA A 157 4.95 28.65 -0.57
C ALA A 157 5.47 27.74 -1.70
N LEU A 158 6.20 28.30 -2.69
CA LEU A 158 6.85 27.51 -3.74
C LEU A 158 7.87 26.51 -3.16
N ALA A 159 8.71 26.96 -2.21
CA ALA A 159 9.63 26.08 -1.52
C ALA A 159 8.89 25.00 -0.71
N VAL A 160 7.78 25.33 -0.05
CA VAL A 160 6.92 24.36 0.66
C VAL A 160 6.34 23.33 -0.29
N VAL A 161 5.83 23.71 -1.46
CA VAL A 161 5.34 22.76 -2.48
C VAL A 161 6.43 21.73 -2.83
N ARG A 162 7.69 22.17 -2.98
CA ARG A 162 8.83 21.27 -3.24
C ARG A 162 9.15 20.36 -2.05
N ILE A 163 9.15 20.89 -0.82
CA ILE A 163 9.31 20.09 0.41
C ILE A 163 8.23 19.00 0.48
N CYS A 164 6.98 19.32 0.11
CA CYS A 164 5.86 18.39 0.15
C CYS A 164 6.00 17.16 -0.75
N ARG A 165 6.85 17.22 -1.80
CA ARG A 165 7.15 16.09 -2.69
C ARG A 165 7.94 14.97 -2.02
N ARG A 166 8.41 15.16 -0.78
CA ARG A 166 9.02 14.08 0.01
C ARG A 166 8.06 12.91 0.18
N TRP A 167 8.58 11.69 0.11
CA TRP A 167 7.81 10.50 0.45
C TRP A 167 7.46 10.52 1.94
N SER A 168 6.22 10.13 2.25
CA SER A 168 5.73 9.98 3.62
C SER A 168 5.42 8.50 3.86
N ASP A 169 5.60 8.04 5.11
CA ASP A 169 5.05 6.76 5.53
C ASP A 169 3.52 6.83 5.48
N PRO A 170 2.83 5.97 4.70
CA PRO A 170 1.40 5.82 4.78
C PRO A 170 0.98 5.52 6.22
N GLY A 171 -0.19 6.02 6.62
CA GLY A 171 -0.70 5.85 7.97
C GLY A 171 -0.08 6.72 9.05
N GLN A 172 1.02 7.42 8.77
CA GLN A 172 1.58 8.43 9.65
C GLN A 172 1.26 9.84 9.14
N VAL A 173 0.94 10.74 10.07
CA VAL A 173 0.71 12.16 9.74
C VAL A 173 1.97 12.96 9.99
N ASP A 174 2.46 13.59 8.93
CA ASP A 174 3.57 14.52 8.95
C ASP A 174 3.09 15.89 9.48
N ARG A 175 3.09 16.04 10.82
CA ARG A 175 2.58 17.25 11.49
C ARG A 175 3.35 18.51 11.11
N GLU A 176 4.67 18.40 10.96
CA GLU A 176 5.52 19.51 10.53
C GLU A 176 5.09 20.01 9.14
N LEU A 177 4.92 19.10 8.19
CA LEU A 177 4.53 19.47 6.83
C LEU A 177 3.12 20.06 6.79
N LEU A 178 2.17 19.49 7.55
CA LEU A 178 0.83 20.06 7.64
C LEU A 178 0.83 21.48 8.21
N HIS A 179 1.72 21.77 9.17
CA HIS A 179 1.89 23.12 9.71
C HIS A 179 2.45 24.07 8.65
N LEU A 180 3.54 23.70 7.97
CA LEU A 180 4.14 24.50 6.89
C LEU A 180 3.14 24.80 5.75
N ILE A 181 2.33 23.82 5.37
CA ILE A 181 1.27 24.00 4.37
C ILE A 181 0.21 24.97 4.89
N GLY A 182 -0.23 24.81 6.15
CA GLY A 182 -1.22 25.67 6.78
C GLY A 182 -0.79 27.14 6.82
N ASP A 183 0.45 27.39 7.24
CA ASP A 183 1.02 28.73 7.32
C ASP A 183 1.16 29.36 5.92
N SER A 184 1.63 28.59 4.94
CA SER A 184 1.72 29.04 3.55
C SER A 184 0.35 29.39 2.96
N LEU A 185 -0.67 28.55 3.20
CA LEU A 185 -2.04 28.82 2.76
C LEU A 185 -2.62 30.07 3.45
N ALA A 186 -2.32 30.28 4.73
CA ALA A 186 -2.76 31.47 5.46
C ALA A 186 -2.11 32.74 4.91
N ALA A 187 -0.80 32.71 4.63
CA ALA A 187 -0.06 33.84 4.09
C ALA A 187 -0.48 34.20 2.65
N LEU A 188 -0.97 33.23 1.86
CA LEU A 188 -1.47 33.45 0.51
C LEU A 188 -2.97 33.76 0.44
N ARG A 189 -3.69 33.80 1.55
CA ARG A 189 -5.17 33.83 1.56
C ARG A 189 -5.77 34.98 0.76
N ASP A 190 -5.25 36.18 0.99
CA ASP A 190 -5.80 37.43 0.46
C ASP A 190 -5.07 37.90 -0.82
N ASP A 191 -4.18 37.07 -1.38
CA ASP A 191 -3.45 37.37 -2.63
C ASP A 191 -4.25 36.88 -3.85
N PRO A 192 -4.87 37.78 -4.65
CA PRO A 192 -5.66 37.39 -5.81
C PRO A 192 -4.79 37.01 -7.03
N GLY A 193 -3.46 37.12 -6.93
CA GLY A 193 -2.56 36.87 -8.04
C GLY A 193 -2.65 35.44 -8.59
N PRO A 194 -2.50 35.27 -9.92
CA PRO A 194 -2.61 33.94 -10.55
C PRO A 194 -1.59 32.94 -10.03
N GLU A 195 -0.37 33.39 -9.73
CA GLU A 195 0.69 32.58 -9.11
C GLU A 195 0.29 32.10 -7.71
N ALA A 196 -0.24 32.99 -6.86
CA ALA A 196 -0.72 32.63 -5.54
C ALA A 196 -1.91 31.64 -5.63
N GLY A 197 -2.78 31.80 -6.63
CA GLY A 197 -3.84 30.85 -6.94
C GLY A 197 -3.32 29.45 -7.29
N ALA A 198 -2.30 29.37 -8.13
CA ALA A 198 -1.64 28.11 -8.49
C ALA A 198 -0.98 27.44 -7.27
N LEU A 199 -0.25 28.20 -6.45
CA LEU A 199 0.37 27.70 -5.22
C LEU A 199 -0.68 27.20 -4.22
N ARG A 200 -1.80 27.91 -4.05
CA ARG A 200 -2.92 27.44 -3.21
C ARG A 200 -3.49 26.11 -3.70
N LEU A 201 -3.62 25.89 -5.01
CA LEU A 201 -4.08 24.61 -5.55
C LEU A 201 -3.09 23.48 -5.23
N GLN A 202 -1.79 23.68 -5.45
CA GLN A 202 -0.76 22.67 -5.16
C GLN A 202 -0.70 22.35 -3.66
N LEU A 203 -0.69 23.37 -2.80
CA LEU A 203 -0.66 23.21 -1.34
C LEU A 203 -1.91 22.49 -0.83
N ASN A 204 -3.10 22.80 -1.35
CA ASN A 204 -4.32 22.09 -0.99
C ASN A 204 -4.31 20.63 -1.47
N ALA A 205 -3.76 20.33 -2.65
CA ALA A 205 -3.61 18.96 -3.14
C ALA A 205 -2.69 18.12 -2.24
N HIS A 206 -1.53 18.67 -1.87
CA HIS A 206 -0.61 18.05 -0.92
C HIS A 206 -1.26 17.84 0.45
N ARG A 207 -1.94 18.86 0.99
CA ARG A 207 -2.69 18.75 2.26
C ARG A 207 -3.75 17.66 2.19
N ALA A 208 -4.50 17.59 1.10
CA ALA A 208 -5.56 16.61 0.91
C ALA A 208 -5.03 15.17 1.02
N LYS A 209 -3.93 14.85 0.32
CA LYS A 209 -3.25 13.54 0.42
C LYS A 209 -2.77 13.24 1.83
N LYS A 210 -2.05 14.16 2.48
CA LYS A 210 -1.51 13.91 3.82
C LYS A 210 -2.62 13.64 4.84
N LEU A 211 -3.77 14.31 4.70
CA LEU A 211 -4.94 14.07 5.54
C LEU A 211 -5.67 12.76 5.20
N SER A 212 -5.78 12.40 3.91
CA SER A 212 -6.49 11.19 3.49
C SER A 212 -5.77 9.91 3.89
N MET A 213 -4.43 9.93 3.95
CA MET A 213 -3.60 8.76 4.21
C MET A 213 -3.34 8.46 5.70
N ALA A 214 -3.99 9.17 6.62
CA ALA A 214 -3.85 8.97 8.07
C ALA A 214 -4.61 7.71 8.56
N VAL A 215 -3.97 6.85 9.36
CA VAL A 215 -4.57 5.58 9.86
C VAL A 215 -5.27 5.76 11.23
N SER A 216 -4.98 6.80 12.03
CA SER A 216 -5.51 6.91 13.40
C SER A 216 -6.16 8.25 13.76
N ALA A 217 -7.16 8.22 14.63
CA ALA A 217 -7.75 9.43 15.24
C ALA A 217 -6.72 10.19 16.10
N ASP A 218 -5.70 9.50 16.63
CA ASP A 218 -4.62 10.10 17.41
C ASP A 218 -3.59 10.88 16.53
N THR A 219 -3.69 10.70 15.21
CA THR A 219 -2.96 11.48 14.19
C THR A 219 -3.78 12.64 13.60
N ALA A 220 -5.05 12.76 13.97
CA ALA A 220 -5.92 13.86 13.55
C ALA A 220 -5.56 15.14 14.32
N VAL A 221 -5.07 16.16 13.61
CA VAL A 221 -5.31 17.55 14.02
C VAL A 221 -6.82 17.67 14.28
N ALA A 222 -7.27 18.33 15.35
CA ALA A 222 -8.71 18.40 15.67
C ALA A 222 -9.54 18.80 14.43
N ARG A 223 -10.55 18.00 14.06
CA ARG A 223 -11.39 18.14 12.85
C ARG A 223 -10.70 17.82 11.50
N ALA A 224 -9.53 17.20 11.50
CA ALA A 224 -8.81 16.73 10.31
C ALA A 224 -8.79 15.20 10.29
N GLY A 225 -9.42 14.59 9.30
CA GLY A 225 -9.46 13.13 9.14
C GLY A 225 -9.48 12.70 7.68
N PRO A 226 -9.42 11.38 7.41
CA PRO A 226 -9.33 10.85 6.06
C PRO A 226 -10.43 11.40 5.12
N ASP A 227 -11.68 11.47 5.60
CA ASP A 227 -12.82 12.03 4.85
C ASP A 227 -12.64 13.51 4.50
N SER A 228 -12.09 14.31 5.43
CA SER A 228 -11.82 15.72 5.18
C SER A 228 -10.72 15.92 4.13
N GLY A 229 -9.72 15.03 4.11
CA GLY A 229 -8.68 15.00 3.08
C GLY A 229 -9.28 14.67 1.72
N ALA A 230 -10.13 13.65 1.64
CA ALA A 230 -10.83 13.29 0.41
C ALA A 230 -11.76 14.41 -0.08
N ALA A 231 -12.50 15.07 0.81
CA ALA A 231 -13.33 16.22 0.47
C ALA A 231 -12.50 17.39 -0.08
N LEU A 232 -11.35 17.68 0.54
CA LEU A 232 -10.41 18.69 0.07
C LEU A 232 -9.82 18.32 -1.30
N ALA A 233 -9.52 17.05 -1.56
CA ALA A 233 -9.07 16.60 -2.88
C ALA A 233 -10.12 16.85 -3.96
N ARG A 234 -11.40 16.52 -3.71
CA ARG A 234 -12.51 16.82 -4.65
C ARG A 234 -12.64 18.32 -4.90
N HIS A 235 -12.61 19.12 -3.83
CA HIS A 235 -12.67 20.58 -3.94
C HIS A 235 -11.52 21.15 -4.77
N THR A 236 -10.31 20.65 -4.56
CA THR A 236 -9.11 21.09 -5.28
C THR A 236 -9.16 20.71 -6.76
N LEU A 237 -9.62 19.51 -7.10
CA LEU A 237 -9.84 19.09 -8.49
C LEU A 237 -10.88 19.97 -9.20
N HIS A 238 -11.98 20.30 -8.51
CA HIS A 238 -12.98 21.21 -9.06
C HIS A 238 -12.43 22.64 -9.25
N GLY A 239 -11.51 23.08 -8.38
CA GLY A 239 -10.77 24.32 -8.55
C GLY A 239 -9.88 24.30 -9.80
N LEU A 240 -9.19 23.19 -10.04
CA LEU A 240 -8.38 22.97 -11.25
C LEU A 240 -9.23 23.03 -12.52
N GLU A 241 -10.37 22.34 -12.53
CA GLU A 241 -11.29 22.31 -13.68
C GLU A 241 -11.90 23.68 -13.99
N ARG A 242 -12.22 24.47 -12.97
CA ARG A 242 -12.66 25.86 -13.15
C ARG A 242 -11.56 26.73 -13.75
N ALA A 243 -10.32 26.56 -13.32
CA ALA A 243 -9.19 27.31 -13.86
C ALA A 243 -8.90 26.94 -15.33
N ASP A 244 -8.99 25.66 -15.68
CA ASP A 244 -8.90 25.17 -17.07
C ASP A 244 -10.03 25.76 -17.93
N SER A 245 -11.28 25.74 -17.42
CA SER A 245 -12.47 26.19 -18.17
C SER A 245 -12.51 27.70 -18.38
N ALA A 246 -12.03 28.48 -17.41
CA ALA A 246 -11.97 29.93 -17.49
C ALA A 246 -10.86 30.42 -18.44
N GLY A 247 -10.12 29.51 -19.09
CA GLY A 247 -9.02 29.86 -20.00
C GLY A 247 -7.96 30.69 -19.31
N VAL A 248 -7.76 30.49 -17.99
CA VAL A 248 -6.78 31.25 -17.19
C VAL A 248 -5.40 30.97 -17.80
N ALA A 249 -4.96 31.91 -18.64
CA ALA A 249 -3.65 31.86 -19.26
C ALA A 249 -2.59 31.80 -18.15
N GLY A 250 -1.84 30.70 -18.10
CA GLY A 250 -0.72 30.56 -17.17
C GLY A 250 -0.86 29.56 -16.03
N LEU A 251 -1.94 28.75 -15.95
CA LEU A 251 -1.85 27.56 -15.09
C LEU A 251 -0.86 26.58 -15.74
N GLY A 252 0.37 26.51 -15.21
CA GLY A 252 1.44 25.69 -15.79
C GLY A 252 1.12 24.19 -15.74
N GLU A 253 1.65 23.41 -16.69
CA GLU A 253 1.50 21.95 -16.68
C GLU A 253 2.04 21.31 -15.40
N GLU A 254 2.97 21.98 -14.72
CA GLU A 254 3.52 21.53 -13.44
C GLU A 254 2.43 21.48 -12.36
N VAL A 255 1.61 22.54 -12.29
CA VAL A 255 0.47 22.65 -11.37
C VAL A 255 -0.52 21.54 -11.65
N ARG A 256 -0.82 21.28 -12.93
CA ARG A 256 -1.72 20.19 -13.35
C ARG A 256 -1.18 18.83 -12.89
N CYS A 257 0.09 18.55 -13.19
CA CYS A 257 0.71 17.28 -12.80
C CYS A 257 0.69 17.08 -11.28
N GLU A 258 1.03 18.11 -10.53
CA GLU A 258 1.08 18.05 -9.07
C GLU A 258 -0.30 17.86 -8.44
N VAL A 259 -1.29 18.68 -8.85
CA VAL A 259 -2.66 18.56 -8.33
C VAL A 259 -3.27 17.21 -8.69
N LEU A 260 -3.11 16.74 -9.93
CA LEU A 260 -3.64 15.44 -10.35
C LEU A 260 -2.97 14.29 -9.60
N THR A 261 -1.65 14.34 -9.39
CA THR A 261 -0.90 13.31 -8.65
C THR A 261 -1.41 13.22 -7.21
N GLU A 262 -1.43 14.35 -6.49
CA GLU A 262 -1.72 14.35 -5.06
C GLU A 262 -3.22 14.17 -4.78
N CYS A 263 -4.12 14.76 -5.58
CA CYS A 263 -5.56 14.53 -5.40
C CYS A 263 -5.99 13.11 -5.77
N ARG A 264 -5.33 12.46 -6.75
CA ARG A 264 -5.55 11.03 -7.02
C ARG A 264 -5.26 10.19 -5.79
N TRP A 265 -4.16 10.45 -5.08
CA TRP A 265 -3.87 9.83 -3.79
C TRP A 265 -4.89 10.20 -2.71
N GLY A 266 -5.27 11.49 -2.65
CA GLY A 266 -6.33 12.02 -1.79
C GLY A 266 -7.65 11.24 -1.89
N LEU A 267 -7.92 10.66 -3.06
CA LEU A 267 -9.14 9.95 -3.39
C LEU A 267 -8.98 8.42 -3.50
N TYR A 268 -7.80 7.88 -3.21
CA TYR A 268 -7.58 6.44 -3.27
C TYR A 268 -8.54 5.74 -2.29
N ASP A 269 -9.30 4.76 -2.77
CA ASP A 269 -10.41 4.07 -2.06
C ASP A 269 -11.59 4.96 -1.57
N PHE A 270 -11.51 6.29 -1.66
CA PHE A 270 -12.63 7.25 -1.50
C PHE A 270 -13.41 7.55 -2.79
N ALA A 271 -12.91 7.04 -3.91
CA ALA A 271 -13.52 7.13 -5.22
C ALA A 271 -13.43 5.76 -5.91
N PRO A 272 -14.39 5.43 -6.80
CA PRO A 272 -14.31 4.24 -7.63
C PRO A 272 -12.99 4.20 -8.41
N ALA A 273 -12.43 3.01 -8.63
CA ALA A 273 -11.17 2.85 -9.37
C ALA A 273 -11.22 3.46 -10.78
N ALA A 274 -12.40 3.52 -11.40
CA ALA A 274 -12.61 4.16 -12.70
C ALA A 274 -12.33 5.68 -12.68
N ALA A 275 -12.73 6.36 -11.60
CA ALA A 275 -12.45 7.79 -11.42
C ALA A 275 -10.95 8.02 -11.21
N SER A 276 -10.28 7.16 -10.44
CA SER A 276 -8.82 7.20 -10.28
C SER A 276 -8.09 7.00 -11.61
N LEU A 277 -8.54 6.04 -12.43
CA LEU A 277 -7.97 5.80 -13.76
C LEU A 277 -8.11 7.03 -14.66
N ALA A 278 -9.26 7.68 -14.69
CA ALA A 278 -9.47 8.90 -15.47
C ALA A 278 -8.52 10.04 -15.03
N LEU A 279 -8.26 10.17 -13.71
CA LEU A 279 -7.25 11.12 -13.20
C LEU A 279 -5.83 10.73 -13.65
N SER A 280 -5.49 9.45 -13.65
CA SER A 280 -4.18 8.96 -14.13
C SER A 280 -3.97 9.19 -15.62
N GLU A 281 -5.01 9.06 -16.44
CA GLU A 281 -4.97 9.37 -17.88
C GLU A 281 -4.73 10.88 -18.10
N ARG A 282 -5.48 11.74 -17.40
CA ARG A 282 -5.25 13.21 -17.41
C ARG A 282 -3.83 13.58 -16.96
N LEU A 283 -3.34 12.90 -15.92
CA LEU A 283 -1.98 13.10 -15.39
C LEU A 283 -0.92 12.68 -16.43
N ARG A 284 -1.13 11.57 -17.14
CA ARG A 284 -0.22 11.12 -18.21
C ARG A 284 -0.12 12.16 -19.31
N ASP A 285 -1.23 12.73 -19.74
CA ASP A 285 -1.26 13.77 -20.78
C ASP A 285 -0.57 15.05 -20.32
N ALA A 286 -0.82 15.49 -19.08
CA ALA A 286 -0.15 16.65 -18.50
C ALA A 286 1.36 16.43 -18.37
N ALA A 287 1.78 15.24 -17.93
CA ALA A 287 3.19 14.90 -17.80
C ALA A 287 3.91 14.87 -19.15
N VAL A 288 3.25 14.42 -20.21
CA VAL A 288 3.78 14.47 -21.58
C VAL A 288 3.97 15.92 -22.04
N ARG A 289 2.98 16.79 -21.84
CA ARG A 289 3.09 18.22 -22.21
C ARG A 289 4.15 18.95 -21.38
N HIS A 290 4.31 18.59 -20.11
CA HIS A 290 5.35 19.14 -19.25
C HIS A 290 6.77 18.70 -19.66
N GLY A 291 6.95 17.43 -20.00
CA GLY A 291 8.25 16.88 -20.38
C GLY A 291 9.24 16.60 -19.24
N SER A 292 8.82 16.67 -17.97
CA SER A 292 9.69 16.33 -16.82
C SER A 292 9.83 14.83 -16.64
N ALA A 293 11.05 14.35 -16.38
CA ALA A 293 11.29 12.95 -16.04
C ALA A 293 10.53 12.52 -14.77
N HIS A 294 10.45 13.40 -13.76
CA HIS A 294 9.74 13.14 -12.51
C HIS A 294 8.24 12.87 -12.75
N PHE A 295 7.53 13.82 -13.37
CA PHE A 295 6.09 13.63 -13.63
C PHE A 295 5.81 12.50 -14.62
N ARG A 296 6.73 12.24 -15.55
CA ARG A 296 6.63 11.08 -16.43
C ARG A 296 6.65 9.77 -15.64
N GLY A 297 7.59 9.60 -14.70
CA GLY A 297 7.66 8.42 -13.82
C GLY A 297 6.41 8.26 -12.98
N GLU A 298 6.00 9.32 -12.27
CA GLU A 298 4.80 9.32 -11.41
C GLU A 298 3.53 9.00 -12.21
N SER A 299 3.33 9.62 -13.38
CA SER A 299 2.16 9.37 -14.23
C SER A 299 2.08 7.93 -14.74
N LEU A 300 3.22 7.33 -15.12
CA LEU A 300 3.28 5.96 -15.59
C LEU A 300 2.98 4.96 -14.47
N MET A 301 3.55 5.17 -13.28
CA MET A 301 3.27 4.32 -12.12
C MET A 301 1.79 4.44 -11.69
N ALA A 302 1.28 5.66 -11.58
CA ALA A 302 -0.12 5.92 -11.25
C ALA A 302 -1.10 5.25 -12.21
N LEU A 303 -0.83 5.34 -13.52
CA LEU A 303 -1.63 4.74 -14.58
C LEU A 303 -1.59 3.21 -14.53
N ALA A 304 -0.40 2.61 -14.38
CA ALA A 304 -0.28 1.16 -14.27
C ALA A 304 -1.08 0.62 -13.07
N VAL A 305 -0.97 1.26 -11.91
CA VAL A 305 -1.71 0.88 -10.70
C VAL A 305 -3.22 0.94 -10.91
N ASP A 306 -3.75 2.02 -11.49
CA ASP A 306 -5.19 2.15 -11.66
C ASP A 306 -5.75 1.27 -12.79
N GLN A 307 -4.95 1.00 -13.81
CA GLN A 307 -5.28 -0.03 -14.80
C GLN A 307 -5.40 -1.41 -14.14
N LEU A 308 -4.46 -1.79 -13.26
CA LEU A 308 -4.54 -3.03 -12.50
C LEU A 308 -5.78 -3.08 -11.61
N ARG A 309 -6.07 -2.01 -10.85
CA ARG A 309 -7.28 -1.93 -10.01
C ARG A 309 -8.57 -2.07 -10.81
N MET A 310 -8.59 -1.61 -12.06
CA MET A 310 -9.71 -1.77 -13.00
C MET A 310 -9.76 -3.13 -13.70
N GLY A 311 -8.84 -4.05 -13.39
CA GLY A 311 -8.73 -5.34 -14.06
C GLY A 311 -8.17 -5.28 -15.48
N ARG A 312 -7.62 -4.12 -15.90
CA ARG A 312 -7.01 -3.88 -17.21
C ARG A 312 -5.54 -4.30 -17.21
N VAL A 313 -5.28 -5.61 -17.00
CA VAL A 313 -3.91 -6.15 -16.85
C VAL A 313 -3.06 -5.99 -18.12
N TYR A 314 -3.61 -6.18 -19.32
CA TYR A 314 -2.83 -6.01 -20.55
C TYR A 314 -2.39 -4.55 -20.80
N PRO A 315 -3.27 -3.54 -20.68
CA PRO A 315 -2.82 -2.14 -20.66
C PRO A 315 -1.75 -1.87 -19.59
N ALA A 316 -1.93 -2.40 -18.37
CA ALA A 316 -0.95 -2.24 -17.29
C ALA A 316 0.43 -2.82 -17.63
N LEU A 317 0.50 -3.96 -18.33
CA LEU A 317 1.75 -4.52 -18.82
C LEU A 317 2.46 -3.59 -19.82
N SER A 318 1.71 -2.95 -20.72
CA SER A 318 2.26 -1.96 -21.65
C SER A 318 2.80 -0.74 -20.91
N THR A 319 2.03 -0.20 -19.96
CA THR A 319 2.45 0.94 -19.14
C THR A 319 3.66 0.59 -18.26
N ALA A 320 3.71 -0.62 -17.69
CA ALA A 320 4.86 -1.12 -16.95
C ALA A 320 6.11 -1.22 -17.84
N GLN A 321 5.96 -1.61 -19.11
CA GLN A 321 7.06 -1.64 -20.07
C GLN A 321 7.58 -0.23 -20.41
N GLU A 322 6.70 0.77 -20.50
CA GLU A 322 7.09 2.17 -20.64
C GLU A 322 7.82 2.69 -19.40
N HIS A 323 7.29 2.38 -18.20
CA HIS A 323 7.95 2.73 -16.93
C HIS A 323 9.32 2.05 -16.81
N ARG A 324 9.48 0.81 -17.30
CA ARG A 324 10.78 0.11 -17.30
C ARG A 324 11.82 0.85 -18.13
N ARG A 325 11.43 1.36 -19.31
CA ARG A 325 12.31 2.18 -20.16
C ARG A 325 12.65 3.50 -19.47
N HIS A 326 11.68 4.12 -18.80
CA HIS A 326 11.91 5.34 -18.01
C HIS A 326 12.89 5.09 -16.86
N ALA A 327 12.67 4.06 -16.05
CA ALA A 327 13.53 3.70 -14.93
C ALA A 327 14.97 3.34 -15.38
N ALA A 328 15.12 2.64 -16.51
CA ALA A 328 16.43 2.32 -17.08
C ALA A 328 17.19 3.55 -17.61
N ALA A 329 16.48 4.57 -18.09
CA ALA A 329 17.07 5.84 -18.50
C ALA A 329 17.29 6.81 -17.33
N SER A 330 16.67 6.56 -16.17
CA SER A 330 16.75 7.40 -14.99
C SER A 330 17.97 7.03 -14.13
N ARG A 331 18.56 8.04 -13.49
CA ARG A 331 19.58 7.83 -12.44
C ARG A 331 18.95 7.52 -11.08
N SER A 332 17.63 7.66 -10.95
CA SER A 332 16.90 7.47 -9.69
C SER A 332 16.88 6.00 -9.26
N GLU A 333 17.47 5.71 -8.10
CA GLU A 333 17.35 4.39 -7.44
C GLU A 333 15.89 4.10 -7.05
N LEU A 334 15.10 5.14 -6.76
CA LEU A 334 13.70 5.03 -6.41
C LEU A 334 12.84 4.56 -7.59
N ALA A 335 13.09 5.11 -8.79
CA ALA A 335 12.40 4.68 -10.01
C ALA A 335 12.71 3.21 -10.34
N ARG A 336 13.94 2.75 -10.07
CA ARG A 336 14.34 1.34 -10.21
C ARG A 336 13.64 0.46 -9.17
N TRP A 337 13.59 0.86 -7.90
CA TRP A 337 12.83 0.16 -6.87
C TRP A 337 11.33 0.02 -7.24
N GLN A 338 10.71 1.13 -7.62
CA GLN A 338 9.31 1.19 -8.07
C GLN A 338 9.06 0.23 -9.25
N GLN A 339 9.96 0.22 -10.24
CA GLN A 339 9.87 -0.70 -11.37
C GLN A 339 9.98 -2.17 -10.93
N ARG A 340 10.96 -2.53 -10.10
CA ARG A 340 11.14 -3.91 -9.62
C ARG A 340 9.97 -4.38 -8.78
N THR A 341 9.39 -3.47 -8.00
CA THR A 341 8.17 -3.70 -7.21
C THR A 341 6.96 -4.01 -8.11
N LEU A 342 6.76 -3.23 -9.18
CA LEU A 342 5.70 -3.47 -10.17
C LEU A 342 5.92 -4.77 -10.94
N ASP A 343 7.16 -5.06 -11.35
CA ASP A 343 7.52 -6.31 -12.04
C ASP A 343 7.22 -7.52 -11.15
N THR A 344 7.61 -7.46 -9.87
CA THR A 344 7.33 -8.53 -8.90
C THR A 344 5.84 -8.72 -8.65
N THR A 345 5.07 -7.63 -8.60
CA THR A 345 3.60 -7.70 -8.48
C THR A 345 3.00 -8.49 -9.65
N LEU A 346 3.48 -8.24 -10.87
CA LEU A 346 3.03 -8.94 -12.08
C LEU A 346 3.57 -10.37 -12.15
N ASP A 347 4.79 -10.64 -11.68
CA ASP A 347 5.37 -11.98 -11.57
C ASP A 347 4.51 -12.85 -10.64
N LEU A 348 4.17 -12.34 -9.45
CA LEU A 348 3.28 -13.01 -8.50
C LEU A 348 1.89 -13.26 -9.11
N TRP A 349 1.30 -12.27 -9.79
CA TRP A 349 0.00 -12.42 -10.44
C TRP A 349 0.01 -13.52 -11.51
N HIS A 350 1.05 -13.58 -12.34
CA HIS A 350 1.15 -14.56 -13.43
C HIS A 350 1.72 -15.92 -12.99
N GLY A 351 2.05 -16.10 -11.70
CA GLY A 351 2.60 -17.36 -11.19
C GLY A 351 4.07 -17.59 -11.48
N ARG A 352 4.83 -16.55 -11.85
CA ARG A 352 6.29 -16.59 -12.03
C ARG A 352 6.99 -16.52 -10.66
N PHE A 353 6.63 -17.42 -9.76
CA PHE A 353 7.04 -17.38 -8.35
C PHE A 353 8.55 -17.49 -8.14
N ALA A 354 9.27 -18.22 -8.99
CA ALA A 354 10.73 -18.29 -8.92
C ALA A 354 11.39 -16.93 -9.21
N ALA A 355 10.95 -16.24 -10.27
CA ALA A 355 11.43 -14.89 -10.60
C ALA A 355 11.11 -13.88 -9.50
N ALA A 356 9.90 -13.96 -8.92
CA ALA A 356 9.52 -13.15 -7.78
C ALA A 356 10.39 -13.43 -6.55
N ALA A 357 10.70 -14.71 -6.27
CA ALA A 357 11.48 -15.12 -5.11
C ALA A 357 12.90 -14.53 -5.09
N ASP A 358 13.58 -14.48 -6.25
CA ASP A 358 14.93 -13.92 -6.36
C ASP A 358 14.99 -12.46 -5.91
N TRP A 359 14.00 -11.65 -6.32
CA TRP A 359 13.86 -10.27 -5.87
C TRP A 359 13.46 -10.19 -4.40
N ILE A 360 12.37 -10.86 -4.01
CA ILE A 360 11.75 -10.72 -2.68
C ILE A 360 12.69 -11.19 -1.57
N LEU A 361 13.34 -12.34 -1.75
CA LEU A 361 14.10 -12.99 -0.68
C LEU A 361 15.56 -12.55 -0.63
N ARG A 362 16.13 -12.05 -1.74
CA ARG A 362 17.54 -11.61 -1.79
C ARG A 362 17.69 -10.12 -2.11
N GLU A 363 17.45 -9.73 -3.36
CA GLU A 363 17.87 -8.42 -3.87
C GLU A 363 17.17 -7.25 -3.18
N SER A 364 15.87 -7.40 -2.88
CA SER A 364 15.07 -6.33 -2.28
C SER A 364 15.50 -5.99 -0.85
N ALA A 365 16.09 -6.92 -0.10
CA ALA A 365 16.57 -6.65 1.26
C ALA A 365 17.76 -5.69 1.22
N GLU A 366 18.79 -6.03 0.43
CA GLU A 366 19.98 -5.19 0.23
C GLU A 366 19.61 -3.82 -0.36
N TYR A 367 18.66 -3.79 -1.30
CA TYR A 367 18.19 -2.57 -1.92
C TYR A 367 17.45 -1.67 -0.92
N ALA A 368 16.57 -2.25 -0.09
CA ALA A 368 15.83 -1.54 0.94
C ALA A 368 16.77 -1.00 2.03
N GLU A 369 17.74 -1.79 2.47
CA GLU A 369 18.75 -1.38 3.46
C GLU A 369 19.60 -0.22 2.94
N ARG A 370 20.07 -0.27 1.69
CA ARG A 370 20.83 0.83 1.07
C ARG A 370 20.02 2.13 0.99
N LEU A 371 18.79 2.05 0.45
CA LEU A 371 17.92 3.22 0.37
C LEU A 371 17.52 3.78 1.75
N ALA A 372 17.36 2.89 2.73
CA ALA A 372 17.09 3.27 4.11
C ALA A 372 18.32 3.91 4.77
N ALA A 373 19.54 3.44 4.51
CA ALA A 373 20.78 3.96 5.07
C ALA A 373 21.16 5.35 4.53
N ASP A 374 20.88 5.60 3.24
CA ASP A 374 20.99 6.95 2.66
C ASP A 374 19.89 7.90 3.23
N LEU A 375 18.91 7.31 3.94
CA LEU A 375 17.62 7.80 4.40
C LEU A 375 16.82 8.70 3.44
N ASP A 376 16.99 8.45 2.13
CA ASP A 376 16.25 9.15 1.08
C ASP A 376 14.76 8.85 1.09
N VAL A 377 14.34 7.76 1.72
CA VAL A 377 12.93 7.38 1.85
C VAL A 377 12.68 6.78 3.24
N PRO A 378 11.49 6.99 3.84
CA PRO A 378 11.14 6.31 5.07
C PRO A 378 11.27 4.77 4.95
N ALA A 379 12.15 4.19 5.79
CA ALA A 379 12.53 2.77 5.71
C ALA A 379 11.36 1.80 5.95
N GLY A 380 10.27 2.25 6.59
CA GLY A 380 9.06 1.47 6.83
C GLY A 380 8.39 1.00 5.53
N ASN A 381 8.32 1.87 4.52
CA ASN A 381 7.65 1.58 3.24
C ASN A 381 8.26 0.41 2.47
N PHE A 382 9.59 0.36 2.40
CA PHE A 382 10.28 -0.71 1.67
C PHE A 382 10.15 -2.04 2.38
N ARG A 383 10.31 -2.03 3.72
CA ARG A 383 10.12 -3.22 4.55
C ARG A 383 8.71 -3.78 4.39
N GLN A 384 7.68 -2.95 4.46
CA GLN A 384 6.29 -3.39 4.29
C GLN A 384 5.99 -3.91 2.88
N THR A 385 6.53 -3.27 1.84
CA THR A 385 6.37 -3.73 0.45
C THR A 385 6.98 -5.13 0.29
N ARG A 386 8.22 -5.31 0.72
CA ARG A 386 8.90 -6.61 0.68
C ARG A 386 8.14 -7.66 1.50
N MET A 387 7.70 -7.28 2.70
CA MET A 387 6.93 -8.14 3.60
C MET A 387 5.63 -8.63 2.94
N GLY A 388 4.92 -7.75 2.23
CA GLY A 388 3.66 -8.09 1.58
C GLY A 388 3.85 -9.05 0.41
N GLN A 389 4.93 -8.83 -0.36
CA GLN A 389 5.30 -9.73 -1.46
C GLN A 389 5.77 -11.09 -0.94
N ALA A 390 6.53 -11.14 0.15
CA ALA A 390 6.96 -12.38 0.80
C ALA A 390 5.78 -13.17 1.35
N TYR A 391 4.86 -12.51 2.06
CA TYR A 391 3.61 -13.11 2.54
C TYR A 391 2.88 -13.80 1.38
N TRP A 392 2.69 -13.09 0.27
CA TRP A 392 1.91 -13.59 -0.85
C TRP A 392 2.63 -14.72 -1.58
N LEU A 393 3.93 -14.62 -1.80
CA LEU A 393 4.73 -15.70 -2.38
C LEU A 393 4.61 -17.00 -1.56
N LEU A 394 4.79 -16.90 -0.25
CA LEU A 394 4.69 -18.05 0.67
C LEU A 394 3.28 -18.63 0.68
N ARG A 395 2.25 -17.77 0.61
CA ARG A 395 0.86 -18.19 0.46
C ARG A 395 0.64 -19.01 -0.80
N GLU A 396 1.03 -18.45 -1.95
CA GLU A 396 0.81 -19.07 -3.24
C GLU A 396 1.50 -20.45 -3.32
N GLN A 397 2.67 -20.59 -2.67
CA GLN A 397 3.42 -21.85 -2.61
C GLN A 397 2.95 -22.83 -1.51
N GLY A 398 1.97 -22.46 -0.67
CA GLY A 398 1.52 -23.29 0.45
C GLY A 398 2.53 -23.38 1.61
N ARG A 399 3.44 -22.42 1.72
CA ARG A 399 4.55 -22.35 2.68
C ARG A 399 4.29 -21.39 3.84
N MET A 400 3.02 -21.12 4.14
CA MET A 400 2.61 -20.11 5.13
C MET A 400 3.17 -20.37 6.55
N ARG A 401 3.55 -21.61 6.90
CA ARG A 401 4.21 -21.92 8.18
C ARG A 401 5.57 -21.24 8.33
N GLU A 402 6.31 -21.03 7.24
CA GLU A 402 7.62 -20.37 7.26
C GLU A 402 7.50 -18.90 7.66
N LEU A 403 6.35 -18.29 7.40
CA LEU A 403 6.05 -16.92 7.78
C LEU A 403 6.13 -16.71 9.30
N PHE A 404 5.56 -17.66 10.06
CA PHE A 404 5.55 -17.62 11.53
C PHE A 404 6.93 -17.93 12.12
N ALA A 405 7.70 -18.84 11.49
CA ALA A 405 9.06 -19.15 11.92
C ALA A 405 10.04 -17.98 11.70
N GLY A 406 9.76 -17.09 10.74
CA GLY A 406 10.58 -15.93 10.39
C GLY A 406 10.39 -14.70 11.27
N GLY A 407 9.53 -14.73 12.30
CA GLY A 407 9.25 -13.56 13.16
C GLY A 407 8.24 -12.56 12.59
N LEU A 408 7.57 -12.87 11.47
CA LEU A 408 6.61 -11.95 10.87
C LEU A 408 5.39 -11.66 11.77
N ALA A 409 5.03 -12.56 12.68
CA ALA A 409 3.98 -12.27 13.66
C ALA A 409 4.37 -11.08 14.55
N ASP A 410 5.66 -10.94 14.89
CA ASP A 410 6.19 -9.82 15.66
C ASP A 410 6.22 -8.54 14.79
N ASP A 411 6.62 -8.64 13.51
CA ASP A 411 6.60 -7.51 12.57
C ASP A 411 5.17 -7.03 12.25
N VAL A 412 4.21 -7.95 12.13
CA VAL A 412 2.77 -7.66 11.97
C VAL A 412 2.21 -7.06 13.24
N GLN A 413 2.67 -7.50 14.41
CA GLN A 413 2.36 -6.81 15.64
C GLN A 413 2.90 -5.38 15.53
N GLU A 414 4.20 -5.13 15.35
CA GLU A 414 4.79 -3.79 15.22
C GLU A 414 4.02 -2.87 14.24
N HIS A 415 3.58 -3.40 13.09
CA HIS A 415 2.83 -2.66 12.07
C HIS A 415 1.30 -2.84 12.10
N GLY A 416 0.75 -3.42 13.16
CA GLY A 416 -0.67 -3.78 13.31
C GLY A 416 -1.65 -2.59 13.36
N TYR A 417 -1.14 -1.36 13.20
CA TYR A 417 -1.97 -0.20 12.88
C TYR A 417 -2.55 -0.30 11.46
N PHE A 418 -1.89 -0.99 10.52
CA PHE A 418 -2.48 -1.23 9.20
C PHE A 418 -3.49 -2.39 9.24
N PRO A 419 -4.75 -2.14 8.85
CA PRO A 419 -5.81 -3.15 8.83
C PRO A 419 -5.47 -4.42 8.02
N VAL A 420 -4.71 -4.26 6.93
CA VAL A 420 -4.36 -5.36 6.02
C VAL A 420 -3.53 -6.44 6.71
N TRP A 421 -2.65 -6.07 7.64
CA TRP A 421 -1.80 -7.02 8.36
C TRP A 421 -2.59 -7.82 9.38
N ARG A 422 -3.60 -7.21 10.01
CA ARG A 422 -4.54 -7.91 10.88
C ARG A 422 -5.34 -8.95 10.08
N ALA A 423 -5.87 -8.58 8.92
CA ALA A 423 -6.58 -9.50 8.03
C ALA A 423 -5.66 -10.62 7.49
N GLY A 424 -4.43 -10.29 7.11
CA GLY A 424 -3.42 -11.25 6.68
C GLY A 424 -3.07 -12.27 7.77
N LEU A 425 -2.94 -11.84 9.02
CA LEU A 425 -2.68 -12.74 10.16
C LEU A 425 -3.85 -13.71 10.39
N VAL A 426 -5.10 -13.21 10.40
CA VAL A 426 -6.30 -14.06 10.52
C VAL A 426 -6.29 -15.12 9.42
N LEU A 427 -6.06 -14.72 8.17
CA LEU A 427 -6.02 -15.65 7.05
C LEU A 427 -4.88 -16.67 7.22
N ALA A 428 -3.66 -16.24 7.54
CA ALA A 428 -2.52 -17.13 7.75
C ALA A 428 -2.75 -18.18 8.86
N LEU A 429 -3.48 -17.82 9.93
CA LEU A 429 -3.88 -18.75 10.98
C LEU A 429 -4.89 -19.79 10.49
N CYS A 430 -5.93 -19.37 9.76
CA CYS A 430 -6.85 -20.29 9.08
C CYS A 430 -6.08 -21.25 8.16
N GLU A 431 -5.08 -20.71 7.47
CA GLU A 431 -4.29 -21.42 6.50
C GLU A 431 -3.34 -22.47 7.10
N THR A 432 -2.94 -22.29 8.36
CA THR A 432 -2.03 -23.17 9.09
C THR A 432 -2.74 -24.10 10.08
N GLY A 433 -4.07 -23.98 10.20
CA GLY A 433 -4.94 -24.86 10.99
C GLY A 433 -5.43 -24.28 12.32
N ALA A 434 -5.00 -23.06 12.69
CA ALA A 434 -5.37 -22.39 13.93
C ALA A 434 -6.70 -21.61 13.81
N ARG A 435 -7.79 -22.30 13.43
CA ARG A 435 -9.09 -21.66 13.11
C ARG A 435 -9.76 -20.96 14.30
N GLU A 436 -9.67 -21.52 15.50
CA GLU A 436 -10.24 -20.91 16.72
C GLU A 436 -9.58 -19.55 16.98
N GLN A 437 -8.25 -19.52 17.03
CA GLN A 437 -7.49 -18.29 17.22
C GLN A 437 -7.75 -17.26 16.11
N ALA A 438 -7.94 -17.72 14.87
CA ALA A 438 -8.31 -16.85 13.76
C ALA A 438 -9.69 -16.19 13.97
N ALA A 439 -10.68 -16.95 14.47
CA ALA A 439 -12.01 -16.42 14.78
C ALA A 439 -11.94 -15.37 15.91
N ASP A 440 -11.19 -15.64 16.98
CA ASP A 440 -10.99 -14.70 18.09
C ASP A 440 -10.35 -13.38 17.61
N LEU A 441 -9.29 -13.47 16.80
CA LEU A 441 -8.62 -12.30 16.26
C LEU A 441 -9.49 -11.53 15.25
N LEU A 442 -10.32 -12.22 14.48
CA LEU A 442 -11.28 -11.60 13.58
C LEU A 442 -12.34 -10.81 14.35
N GLN A 443 -12.88 -11.38 15.43
CA GLN A 443 -13.86 -10.71 16.29
C GLN A 443 -13.24 -9.49 16.96
N ALA A 444 -12.07 -9.62 17.58
CA ALA A 444 -11.36 -8.50 18.19
C ALA A 444 -11.05 -7.38 17.18
N PHE A 445 -10.76 -7.75 15.92
CA PHE A 445 -10.56 -6.77 14.85
C PHE A 445 -11.85 -6.07 14.42
N ALA A 446 -12.97 -6.79 14.34
CA ALA A 446 -14.26 -6.18 14.12
C ALA A 446 -14.62 -5.19 15.24
N ASP A 447 -14.44 -5.58 16.50
CA ASP A 447 -14.75 -4.75 17.66
C ASP A 447 -13.93 -3.45 17.67
N ASP A 448 -12.62 -3.56 17.43
CA ASP A 448 -11.71 -2.42 17.32
C ASP A 448 -12.05 -1.44 16.17
N THR A 449 -12.83 -1.89 15.19
CA THR A 449 -13.14 -1.11 13.97
C THR A 449 -14.63 -0.83 13.79
N ASP A 450 -15.42 -0.94 14.86
CA ASP A 450 -16.88 -0.76 14.83
C ASP A 450 -17.53 -1.64 13.74
N GLY A 451 -17.23 -2.93 13.79
CA GLY A 451 -17.61 -3.88 12.75
C GLY A 451 -17.10 -3.44 11.38
N PHE A 452 -15.82 -3.08 11.26
CA PHE A 452 -15.20 -2.63 10.01
C PHE A 452 -15.77 -1.32 9.39
N ARG A 453 -16.67 -0.60 10.09
CA ARG A 453 -17.15 0.72 9.65
C ARG A 453 -16.04 1.76 9.71
N ALA A 454 -15.15 1.65 10.70
CA ALA A 454 -14.03 2.55 10.93
C ALA A 454 -12.73 2.12 10.21
N LEU A 455 -12.81 1.25 9.19
CA LEU A 455 -11.64 0.91 8.38
C LEU A 455 -11.15 2.15 7.60
N PRO A 456 -9.86 2.54 7.73
CA PRO A 456 -9.33 3.68 7.02
C PRO A 456 -9.26 3.40 5.50
N PRO A 457 -9.81 4.27 4.64
CA PRO A 457 -10.03 3.98 3.23
C PRO A 457 -8.90 4.50 2.33
N HIS A 458 -7.62 4.21 2.63
CA HIS A 458 -6.48 4.76 1.85
C HIS A 458 -5.60 3.66 1.22
N GLY A 459 -6.22 2.81 0.40
CA GLY A 459 -5.53 1.80 -0.40
C GLY A 459 -5.21 0.49 0.28
N TRP A 460 -5.71 0.34 1.49
CA TRP A 460 -5.67 -0.91 2.24
C TRP A 460 -7.06 -1.44 2.57
N ALA A 461 -8.13 -0.65 2.44
CA ALA A 461 -9.47 -1.07 2.83
C ALA A 461 -9.98 -2.21 1.93
N VAL A 462 -10.00 -2.02 0.61
CA VAL A 462 -10.47 -3.04 -0.34
C VAL A 462 -9.69 -4.36 -0.23
N PRO A 463 -8.34 -4.38 -0.23
CA PRO A 463 -7.59 -5.62 -0.04
C PRO A 463 -7.79 -6.23 1.36
N THR A 464 -7.96 -5.43 2.42
CA THR A 464 -8.33 -5.94 3.75
C THR A 464 -9.67 -6.68 3.69
N LEU A 465 -10.70 -6.08 3.08
CA LEU A 465 -12.01 -6.71 2.92
C LEU A 465 -11.92 -8.01 2.11
N ALA A 466 -11.09 -8.05 1.06
CA ALA A 466 -10.88 -9.25 0.25
C ALA A 466 -10.19 -10.38 1.04
N LEU A 467 -9.18 -10.06 1.86
CA LEU A 467 -8.54 -11.03 2.75
C LEU A 467 -9.51 -11.55 3.83
N LEU A 468 -10.30 -10.65 4.43
CA LEU A 468 -11.31 -11.01 5.42
C LEU A 468 -12.42 -11.90 4.84
N ALA A 469 -12.81 -11.68 3.58
CA ALA A 469 -13.74 -12.56 2.88
C ALA A 469 -13.23 -14.01 2.83
N GLU A 470 -11.98 -14.21 2.39
CA GLU A 470 -11.37 -15.55 2.35
C GLU A 470 -11.18 -16.13 3.75
N ALA A 471 -10.81 -15.31 4.73
CA ALA A 471 -10.67 -15.73 6.12
C ALA A 471 -12.00 -16.23 6.70
N CYS A 472 -13.10 -15.49 6.54
CA CYS A 472 -14.44 -15.91 6.98
C CYS A 472 -14.83 -17.26 6.38
N ALA A 473 -14.62 -17.44 5.07
CA ALA A 473 -14.92 -18.71 4.41
C ALA A 473 -14.03 -19.86 4.91
N ALA A 474 -12.77 -19.58 5.29
CA ALA A 474 -11.84 -20.58 5.81
C ALA A 474 -12.11 -20.97 7.28
N ILE A 475 -12.71 -20.07 8.07
CA ILE A 475 -13.18 -20.35 9.44
C ILE A 475 -14.41 -21.26 9.40
N GLY A 476 -15.33 -21.03 8.45
CA GLY A 476 -16.57 -21.79 8.30
C GLY A 476 -17.78 -21.09 8.94
N ASP A 477 -18.93 -21.77 8.96
CA ASP A 477 -20.15 -21.23 9.57
C ASP A 477 -20.05 -21.22 11.10
N ARG A 478 -20.03 -20.01 11.67
CA ARG A 478 -20.11 -19.75 13.11
C ARG A 478 -21.15 -18.68 13.35
N ALA A 479 -22.01 -18.90 14.33
CA ALA A 479 -23.09 -17.98 14.65
C ALA A 479 -22.58 -16.56 14.96
N GLU A 480 -21.47 -16.45 15.69
CA GLU A 480 -20.83 -15.16 16.03
C GLU A 480 -20.32 -14.38 14.81
N LEU A 481 -19.94 -15.04 13.71
CA LEU A 481 -19.37 -14.40 12.53
C LEU A 481 -20.43 -13.95 11.51
N ARG A 482 -21.67 -14.43 11.60
CA ARG A 482 -22.74 -14.09 10.62
C ARG A 482 -22.99 -12.57 10.52
N PRO A 483 -23.06 -11.79 11.63
CA PRO A 483 -23.18 -10.34 11.55
C PRO A 483 -21.97 -9.68 10.85
N LEU A 484 -20.77 -10.23 11.05
CA LEU A 484 -19.55 -9.73 10.42
C LEU A 484 -19.55 -10.00 8.91
N VAL A 485 -19.99 -11.18 8.46
CA VAL A 485 -20.15 -11.50 7.03
C VAL A 485 -21.11 -10.52 6.36
N ALA A 486 -22.27 -10.24 6.97
CA ALA A 486 -23.24 -9.27 6.44
C ALA A 486 -22.61 -7.87 6.30
N ARG A 487 -21.86 -7.44 7.31
CA ARG A 487 -21.18 -6.15 7.30
C ARG A 487 -20.06 -6.06 6.26
N LEU A 488 -19.26 -7.11 6.10
CA LEU A 488 -18.22 -7.19 5.06
C LEU A 488 -18.84 -7.11 3.66
N ARG A 489 -20.00 -7.73 3.44
CA ARG A 489 -20.74 -7.64 2.17
C ARG A 489 -21.15 -6.21 1.85
N GLU A 490 -21.73 -5.49 2.82
CA GLU A 490 -22.09 -4.08 2.64
C GLU A 490 -20.87 -3.21 2.27
N ARG A 491 -19.73 -3.44 2.94
CA ARG A 491 -18.51 -2.67 2.70
C ARG A 491 -17.86 -2.99 1.35
N LEU A 492 -17.97 -4.23 0.87
CA LEU A 492 -17.38 -4.64 -0.40
C LEU A 492 -18.28 -4.35 -1.61
N ALA A 493 -19.60 -4.22 -1.43
CA ALA A 493 -20.57 -4.01 -2.49
C ALA A 493 -20.23 -2.85 -3.46
N PRO A 494 -19.76 -1.66 -3.00
CA PRO A 494 -19.36 -0.55 -3.89
C PRO A 494 -18.17 -0.88 -4.81
N HIS A 495 -17.42 -1.94 -4.50
CA HIS A 495 -16.24 -2.38 -5.23
C HIS A 495 -16.50 -3.62 -6.10
N ASN A 496 -17.74 -4.15 -6.13
CA ASN A 496 -18.08 -5.30 -6.95
C ASN A 496 -17.92 -4.99 -8.44
N GLY A 497 -17.48 -5.99 -9.23
CA GLY A 497 -17.30 -5.87 -10.67
C GLY A 497 -16.00 -6.49 -11.16
N THR A 498 -15.43 -5.93 -12.23
CA THR A 498 -14.23 -6.46 -12.90
C THR A 498 -12.92 -5.95 -12.30
N GLY A 499 -12.98 -5.26 -11.16
CA GLY A 499 -11.79 -4.72 -10.48
C GLY A 499 -10.94 -5.81 -9.81
N ILE A 500 -9.71 -5.44 -9.45
CA ILE A 500 -8.79 -6.28 -8.69
C ILE A 500 -8.42 -5.53 -7.40
N ALA A 501 -8.55 -6.22 -6.26
CA ALA A 501 -8.09 -5.71 -4.97
C ALA A 501 -6.55 -5.69 -4.99
N LEU A 502 -5.98 -4.49 -5.09
CA LEU A 502 -4.54 -4.25 -5.08
C LEU A 502 -4.14 -3.72 -3.71
N ALA A 503 -3.22 -4.42 -3.05
CA ALA A 503 -2.65 -4.01 -1.77
C ALA A 503 -1.37 -3.21 -1.99
N GLY A 504 -1.22 -2.12 -1.22
CA GLY A 504 -0.09 -1.21 -1.32
C GLY A 504 -0.03 -0.47 -2.65
N TRP A 505 1.14 0.09 -2.99
CA TRP A 505 1.28 0.89 -4.22
C TRP A 505 2.57 0.59 -4.99
N PRO A 506 2.56 -0.41 -5.89
CA PRO A 506 1.77 -1.64 -5.85
C PRO A 506 2.54 -2.76 -5.13
N THR A 507 1.96 -3.39 -4.11
CA THR A 507 2.64 -4.49 -3.40
C THR A 507 2.21 -5.85 -3.95
N VAL A 508 0.91 -6.15 -3.95
CA VAL A 508 0.36 -7.42 -4.44
C VAL A 508 -1.07 -7.26 -4.98
N LEU A 509 -1.44 -8.09 -5.96
CA LEU A 509 -2.82 -8.25 -6.43
C LEU A 509 -3.46 -9.42 -5.67
N VAL A 510 -4.38 -9.12 -4.75
CA VAL A 510 -4.97 -10.10 -3.83
C VAL A 510 -5.95 -11.03 -4.56
N ALA A 511 -7.00 -10.45 -5.14
CA ALA A 511 -8.02 -11.18 -5.88
C ALA A 511 -8.90 -10.21 -6.69
N PRO A 512 -9.63 -10.68 -7.71
CA PRO A 512 -10.76 -9.94 -8.26
C PRO A 512 -11.75 -9.56 -7.16
N THR A 513 -12.26 -8.33 -7.15
CA THR A 513 -13.19 -7.88 -6.10
C THR A 513 -14.50 -8.66 -6.11
N ALA A 514 -15.01 -9.01 -7.30
CA ALA A 514 -16.15 -9.91 -7.43
C ALA A 514 -15.88 -11.32 -6.85
N GLN A 515 -14.64 -11.83 -6.86
CA GLN A 515 -14.35 -13.10 -6.20
C GLN A 515 -14.61 -12.99 -4.71
N ALA A 516 -14.12 -11.94 -4.05
CA ALA A 516 -14.36 -11.71 -2.63
C ALA A 516 -15.86 -11.54 -2.30
N CYS A 517 -16.63 -10.85 -3.16
CA CYS A 517 -18.09 -10.80 -3.04
C CYS A 517 -18.72 -12.21 -3.10
N GLY A 518 -18.27 -13.04 -4.04
CA GLY A 518 -18.76 -14.41 -4.18
C GLY A 518 -18.39 -15.31 -3.00
N VAL A 519 -17.19 -15.14 -2.45
CA VAL A 519 -16.75 -15.86 -1.24
C VAL A 519 -17.64 -15.49 -0.04
N LEU A 520 -17.95 -14.22 0.16
CA LEU A 520 -18.88 -13.79 1.21
C LEU A 520 -20.32 -14.25 0.96
N ALA A 521 -20.75 -14.32 -0.31
CA ALA A 521 -22.05 -14.89 -0.66
C ALA A 521 -22.14 -16.37 -0.32
N LEU A 522 -21.09 -17.13 -0.61
CA LEU A 522 -21.02 -18.53 -0.23
C LEU A 522 -21.00 -18.70 1.29
N ALA A 523 -20.24 -17.87 2.02
CA ALA A 523 -20.21 -17.87 3.49
C ALA A 523 -21.56 -17.50 4.12
N ALA A 524 -22.39 -16.73 3.43
CA ALA A 524 -23.75 -16.38 3.84
C ALA A 524 -24.80 -17.46 3.48
N GLY A 525 -24.38 -18.59 2.87
CA GLY A 525 -25.31 -19.63 2.42
C GLY A 525 -26.06 -19.30 1.13
N GLU A 526 -25.52 -18.40 0.29
CA GLU A 526 -26.11 -17.98 -0.99
C GLU A 526 -25.25 -18.47 -2.19
N PRO A 527 -25.20 -19.78 -2.47
CA PRO A 527 -24.31 -20.34 -3.49
C PRO A 527 -24.61 -19.85 -4.92
N ASP A 528 -25.86 -19.55 -5.23
CA ASP A 528 -26.26 -19.04 -6.55
C ASP A 528 -25.78 -17.60 -6.79
N THR A 529 -25.91 -16.77 -5.76
CA THR A 529 -25.34 -15.41 -5.73
C THR A 529 -23.81 -15.49 -5.85
N ALA A 530 -23.17 -16.44 -5.15
CA ALA A 530 -21.74 -16.67 -5.24
C ALA A 530 -21.30 -17.02 -6.68
N LEU A 531 -22.00 -17.94 -7.35
CA LEU A 531 -21.73 -18.32 -8.74
C LEU A 531 -21.86 -17.12 -9.70
N ALA A 532 -22.84 -16.24 -9.51
CA ALA A 532 -22.99 -15.04 -10.31
C ALA A 532 -21.77 -14.10 -10.17
N HIS A 533 -21.30 -13.89 -8.95
CA HIS A 533 -20.08 -13.11 -8.68
C HIS A 533 -18.82 -13.77 -9.27
N PHE A 534 -18.69 -15.09 -9.16
CA PHE A 534 -17.54 -15.80 -9.75
C PHE A 534 -17.50 -15.72 -11.28
N ARG A 535 -18.66 -15.67 -11.96
CA ARG A 535 -18.70 -15.40 -13.41
C ARG A 535 -18.15 -14.01 -13.75
N GLN A 536 -18.46 -13.00 -12.96
CA GLN A 536 -17.91 -11.64 -13.14
C GLN A 536 -16.39 -11.61 -12.90
N ALA A 537 -15.92 -12.32 -11.86
CA ALA A 537 -14.50 -12.42 -11.52
C ALA A 537 -13.64 -13.12 -12.59
N ALA A 538 -14.24 -13.95 -13.46
CA ALA A 538 -13.53 -14.65 -14.52
C ALA A 538 -12.86 -13.69 -15.52
N THR A 539 -13.45 -12.52 -15.76
CA THR A 539 -12.94 -11.52 -16.73
C THR A 539 -11.52 -11.03 -16.37
N PRO A 540 -11.26 -10.49 -15.17
CA PRO A 540 -9.90 -10.13 -14.76
C PRO A 540 -9.03 -11.37 -14.51
N ALA A 541 -9.58 -12.46 -13.95
CA ALA A 541 -8.82 -13.67 -13.63
C ALA A 541 -8.25 -14.40 -14.85
N ARG A 542 -8.84 -14.28 -16.04
CA ARG A 542 -8.36 -14.94 -17.28
C ARG A 542 -6.93 -14.61 -17.66
N THR A 543 -6.40 -13.51 -17.11
CA THR A 543 -5.02 -13.06 -17.34
C THR A 543 -3.99 -13.79 -16.48
N SER A 544 -4.44 -14.64 -15.55
CA SER A 544 -3.60 -15.39 -14.61
C SER A 544 -4.11 -16.82 -14.44
N ALA A 545 -3.28 -17.80 -14.81
CA ALA A 545 -3.60 -19.21 -14.59
C ALA A 545 -3.77 -19.55 -13.09
N PRO A 546 -2.87 -19.09 -12.17
CA PRO A 546 -3.07 -19.28 -10.73
C PRO A 546 -4.42 -18.75 -10.21
N GLN A 547 -4.81 -17.54 -10.60
CA GLN A 547 -6.07 -16.93 -10.15
C GLN A 547 -7.29 -17.63 -10.73
N LEU A 548 -7.21 -18.07 -11.99
CA LEU A 548 -8.27 -18.86 -12.60
C LEU A 548 -8.45 -20.23 -11.93
N ALA A 549 -7.35 -20.87 -11.49
CA ALA A 549 -7.41 -22.11 -10.72
C ALA A 549 -8.10 -21.90 -9.36
N ARG A 550 -7.75 -20.82 -8.63
CA ARG A 550 -8.42 -20.44 -7.37
C ARG A 550 -9.91 -20.15 -7.58
N LEU A 551 -10.26 -19.42 -8.63
CA LEU A 551 -11.65 -19.12 -8.96
C LEU A 551 -12.46 -20.39 -9.26
N ARG A 552 -11.90 -21.35 -10.00
CA ARG A 552 -12.52 -22.65 -10.29
C ARG A 552 -12.77 -23.46 -9.03
N LEU A 553 -11.83 -23.46 -8.08
CA LEU A 553 -12.03 -24.08 -6.78
C LEU A 553 -13.23 -23.46 -6.04
N TRP A 554 -13.33 -22.13 -6.01
CA TRP A 554 -14.47 -21.44 -5.41
C TRP A 554 -15.81 -21.74 -6.10
N GLN A 555 -15.81 -21.79 -7.43
CA GLN A 555 -16.99 -22.20 -8.21
C GLN A 555 -17.42 -23.64 -7.88
N ALA A 556 -16.47 -24.58 -7.77
CA ALA A 556 -16.76 -25.96 -7.39
C ALA A 556 -17.36 -26.06 -5.98
N ARG A 557 -16.85 -25.28 -5.01
CA ARG A 557 -17.44 -25.19 -3.66
C ARG A 557 -18.87 -24.66 -3.68
N ALA A 558 -19.13 -23.60 -4.45
CA ALA A 558 -20.48 -23.04 -4.57
C ALA A 558 -21.45 -23.99 -5.30
N LEU A 559 -21.00 -24.71 -6.34
CA LEU A 559 -21.80 -25.74 -6.98
C LEU A 559 -22.21 -26.84 -5.99
N GLY A 560 -21.25 -27.35 -5.19
CA GLY A 560 -21.52 -28.34 -4.15
C GLY A 560 -22.56 -27.85 -3.12
N ALA A 561 -22.49 -26.58 -2.73
CA ALA A 561 -23.46 -25.99 -1.81
C ALA A 561 -24.82 -25.64 -2.44
N SER A 562 -24.90 -25.48 -3.76
CA SER A 562 -26.13 -25.05 -4.46
C SER A 562 -27.22 -26.10 -4.54
N GLY A 563 -26.88 -27.38 -4.43
CA GLY A 563 -27.82 -28.49 -4.68
C GLY A 563 -28.40 -28.54 -6.10
N ARG A 564 -27.86 -27.76 -7.06
CA ARG A 564 -28.37 -27.69 -8.43
C ARG A 564 -28.26 -29.04 -9.15
N PRO A 565 -29.26 -29.45 -9.95
CA PRO A 565 -29.14 -30.63 -10.81
C PRO A 565 -27.90 -30.51 -11.72
N GLY A 566 -27.08 -31.56 -11.75
CA GLY A 566 -25.83 -31.57 -12.54
C GLY A 566 -24.61 -30.96 -11.85
N ALA A 567 -24.75 -30.32 -10.68
CA ALA A 567 -23.61 -29.77 -9.92
C ALA A 567 -22.55 -30.82 -9.58
N ALA A 568 -22.96 -32.04 -9.25
CA ALA A 568 -22.08 -33.18 -8.99
C ALA A 568 -21.21 -33.56 -10.21
N ALA A 569 -21.71 -33.37 -11.43
CA ALA A 569 -20.96 -33.63 -12.66
C ALA A 569 -20.10 -32.43 -13.09
N GLU A 570 -20.53 -31.20 -12.78
CA GLU A 570 -19.84 -29.97 -13.16
C GLU A 570 -18.65 -29.65 -12.26
N ALA A 571 -18.74 -29.91 -10.95
CA ALA A 571 -17.66 -29.62 -10.00
C ALA A 571 -16.32 -30.32 -10.36
N PRO A 572 -16.27 -31.63 -10.68
CA PRO A 572 -15.04 -32.29 -11.13
C PRO A 572 -14.45 -31.70 -12.42
N ARG A 573 -15.29 -31.17 -13.34
CA ARG A 573 -14.83 -30.52 -14.58
C ARG A 573 -14.10 -29.21 -14.31
N LEU A 574 -14.42 -28.52 -13.22
CA LEU A 574 -13.71 -27.32 -12.76
C LEU A 574 -12.45 -27.69 -11.95
N LEU A 575 -12.54 -28.71 -11.09
CA LEU A 575 -11.47 -29.08 -10.17
C LEU A 575 -10.26 -29.72 -10.86
N ARG A 576 -10.45 -30.58 -11.87
CA ARG A 576 -9.33 -31.22 -12.60
C ARG A 576 -8.37 -30.22 -13.23
N PRO A 577 -8.81 -29.25 -14.07
CA PRO A 577 -7.89 -28.25 -14.61
C PRO A 577 -7.33 -27.32 -13.53
N ALA A 578 -8.07 -27.04 -12.45
CA ALA A 578 -7.54 -26.26 -11.32
C ALA A 578 -6.41 -27.00 -10.60
N HIS A 579 -6.56 -28.31 -10.35
CA HIS A 579 -5.55 -29.16 -9.74
C HIS A 579 -4.29 -29.25 -10.60
N ALA A 580 -4.43 -29.47 -11.91
CA ALA A 580 -3.30 -29.54 -12.84
C ALA A 580 -2.48 -28.24 -12.84
N VAL A 581 -3.14 -27.09 -12.95
CA VAL A 581 -2.49 -25.78 -12.86
C VAL A 581 -1.83 -25.59 -11.49
N ALA A 582 -2.51 -25.95 -10.39
CA ALA A 582 -1.94 -25.82 -9.06
C ALA A 582 -0.66 -26.67 -8.89
N GLN A 583 -0.59 -27.86 -9.48
CA GLN A 583 0.62 -28.69 -9.49
C GLN A 583 1.73 -28.07 -10.33
N GLU A 584 1.42 -27.66 -11.56
CA GLU A 584 2.38 -27.04 -12.49
C GLU A 584 3.05 -25.80 -11.90
N TYR A 585 2.28 -24.96 -11.21
CA TYR A 585 2.77 -23.70 -10.64
C TYR A 585 3.30 -23.85 -9.19
N GLY A 586 3.33 -25.06 -8.64
CA GLY A 586 3.83 -25.31 -7.27
C GLY A 586 2.92 -24.75 -6.16
N MET A 587 1.62 -24.60 -6.43
CA MET A 587 0.62 -24.12 -5.49
C MET A 587 0.11 -25.25 -4.58
N ALA A 588 1.00 -25.78 -3.74
CA ALA A 588 0.80 -27.03 -3.01
C ALA A 588 -0.52 -27.12 -2.23
N ARG A 589 -0.89 -26.02 -1.54
CA ARG A 589 -2.14 -25.92 -0.78
C ARG A 589 -3.37 -26.03 -1.69
N LEU A 590 -3.40 -25.25 -2.77
CA LEU A 590 -4.53 -25.25 -3.71
C LEU A 590 -4.67 -26.62 -4.39
N ALA A 591 -3.55 -27.26 -4.73
CA ALA A 591 -3.52 -28.61 -5.29
C ALA A 591 -4.14 -29.63 -4.32
N ALA A 592 -3.77 -29.58 -3.03
CA ALA A 592 -4.32 -30.44 -1.99
C ALA A 592 -5.83 -30.22 -1.78
N GLU A 593 -6.29 -28.96 -1.75
CA GLU A 593 -7.71 -28.63 -1.63
C GLU A 593 -8.53 -29.16 -2.83
N CYS A 594 -8.00 -29.04 -4.05
CA CYS A 594 -8.65 -29.59 -5.24
C CYS A 594 -8.71 -31.14 -5.19
N ALA A 595 -7.63 -31.79 -4.76
CA ALA A 595 -7.57 -33.25 -4.65
C ALA A 595 -8.56 -33.78 -3.60
N ALA A 596 -8.67 -33.12 -2.45
CA ALA A 596 -9.61 -33.49 -1.39
C ALA A 596 -11.07 -33.39 -1.87
N LEU A 597 -11.44 -32.33 -2.59
CA LEU A 597 -12.80 -32.21 -3.14
C LEU A 597 -13.08 -33.24 -4.25
N LEU A 598 -12.10 -33.54 -5.11
CA LEU A 598 -12.24 -34.58 -6.13
C LEU A 598 -12.48 -35.96 -5.52
N ALA A 599 -11.75 -36.31 -4.45
CA ALA A 599 -11.96 -37.56 -3.72
C ALA A 599 -13.37 -37.65 -3.11
N GLY A 600 -13.87 -36.54 -2.53
CA GLY A 600 -15.22 -36.47 -1.97
C GLY A 600 -16.34 -36.65 -3.01
N THR A 601 -16.12 -36.25 -4.27
CA THR A 601 -17.12 -36.45 -5.35
C THR A 601 -17.21 -37.89 -5.87
N GLY A 602 -16.18 -38.73 -5.65
CA GLY A 602 -16.15 -40.11 -6.12
C GLY A 602 -16.85 -41.12 -5.19
N GLY A 603 -17.09 -40.75 -3.92
CA GLY A 603 -17.67 -41.65 -2.91
C GLY A 603 -19.21 -41.70 -2.88
N ALA A 604 -19.91 -40.82 -3.60
CA ALA A 604 -21.37 -40.71 -3.54
C ALA A 604 -22.13 -41.55 -4.60
N GLY A 605 -21.45 -42.46 -5.31
CA GLY A 605 -22.05 -43.25 -6.40
C GLY A 605 -21.70 -44.74 -6.39
N GLY A 606 -21.38 -45.29 -5.22
CA GLY A 606 -20.86 -46.67 -5.07
C GLY A 606 -21.59 -47.55 -4.06
N GLU A 607 -22.82 -47.21 -3.65
CA GLU A 607 -23.70 -48.11 -2.89
C GLU A 607 -25.12 -48.04 -3.48
N GLU A 608 -25.37 -48.84 -4.51
CA GLU A 608 -26.68 -49.40 -4.85
C GLU A 608 -26.51 -50.87 -5.23
#